data_AF-A0A527GKX0-F1
#
_entry.id   AF-A0A527GKX0-F1
#
_cell.length_a   1.000
_cell.length_b   1.000
_cell.length_c   1.000
_cell.angle_alpha   90.00
_cell.angle_beta   90.00
_cell.angle_gamma   90.00
#
_symmetry.space_group_name_H-M   'P 1'
#
loop_
_entity.id
_entity.type
_entity.pdbx_description
1 polymer ?
#
loop_
_entity_poly.entity_id
_entity_poly.type
_entity_poly.pdbx_seq_one_letter_code
_entity_poly.pdbx_strand_id
1 'polypeptide(L)'
;MTWLKPSWQAVLAILLCVVAFALGAMSTPEAAALAEPAATVAYPYMGTKGLILGLLLIAALVSTVRLAPLVEAVVLFVGAHVAAWLLVRGIGGFEGTALAPYFLV
;
A
#
# COMPACT_ATOMS: atom_id res chain seq x y z
N MET A 1 28.35 -5.04 15.87
CA MET A 1 26.96 -5.35 16.28
C MET A 1 26.04 -4.87 15.17
N THR A 2 25.39 -5.77 14.44
CA THR A 2 24.47 -5.38 13.37
C THR A 2 23.15 -4.91 13.98
N TRP A 3 22.77 -3.66 13.72
CA TRP A 3 21.52 -3.06 14.20
C TRP A 3 20.28 -3.59 13.45
N LEU A 4 20.51 -4.37 12.38
CA LEU A 4 19.50 -4.94 11.51
C LEU A 4 19.04 -6.32 12.01
N LYS A 5 17.74 -6.54 11.99
CA LYS A 5 17.04 -7.80 12.19
C LYS A 5 16.38 -8.18 10.86
N PRO A 6 16.94 -9.12 10.08
CA PRO A 6 16.29 -9.59 8.86
C PRO A 6 14.90 -10.15 9.20
N SER A 7 13.88 -9.71 8.47
CA SER A 7 12.50 -10.15 8.64
C SER A 7 11.91 -10.51 7.29
N TRP A 8 11.51 -11.76 7.12
CA TRP A 8 10.85 -12.22 5.89
C TRP A 8 9.54 -11.48 5.65
N GLN A 9 8.85 -11.02 6.70
CA GLN A 9 7.62 -10.23 6.60
C GLN A 9 7.89 -8.86 5.99
N ALA A 10 8.97 -8.20 6.42
CA ALA A 10 9.37 -6.90 5.86
C ALA A 10 9.77 -7.05 4.39
N VAL A 11 10.54 -8.08 4.04
CA VAL A 11 10.91 -8.37 2.65
C VAL A 11 9.66 -8.61 1.80
N LEU A 12 8.73 -9.45 2.26
CA LEU A 12 7.50 -9.73 1.53
C LEU A 12 6.65 -8.48 1.34
N ALA A 13 6.48 -7.65 2.38
CA ALA A 13 5.72 -6.41 2.30
C ALA A 13 6.32 -5.44 1.27
N ILE A 14 7.65 -5.28 1.26
CA ILE A 14 8.36 -4.45 0.28
C ILE A 14 8.17 -4.99 -1.13
N LEU A 15 8.33 -6.30 -1.34
CA LEU A 15 8.13 -6.93 -2.64
C LEU A 15 6.70 -6.72 -3.16
N LEU A 16 5.69 -6.89 -2.32
CA LEU A 16 4.29 -6.65 -2.69
C LEU A 16 4.04 -5.17 -3.03
N CYS A 17 4.66 -4.23 -2.31
CA CYS A 17 4.57 -2.80 -2.66
C CYS A 17 5.22 -2.49 -4.02
N VAL A 18 6.37 -3.11 -4.32
CA VAL A 18 7.05 -2.96 -5.62
C VAL A 18 6.22 -3.55 -6.75
N VAL A 19 5.66 -4.75 -6.57
CA VAL A 19 4.76 -5.38 -7.55
C VAL A 19 3.52 -4.51 -7.76
N ALA A 20 2.92 -4.01 -6.68
CA ALA A 20 1.78 -3.10 -6.74
C ALA A 20 2.08 -1.82 -7.52
N PHE A 21 3.29 -1.28 -7.38
CA PHE A 21 3.72 -0.12 -8.15
C PHE A 21 3.96 -0.47 -9.63
N ALA A 22 4.54 -1.64 -9.92
CA ALA A 22 4.93 -2.05 -11.26
C ALA A 22 3.75 -2.49 -12.15
N LEU A 23 2.70 -3.09 -11.57
CA LEU A 23 1.55 -3.61 -12.32
C LEU A 23 0.59 -2.52 -12.86
N GLY A 24 0.78 -1.26 -12.49
CA GLY A 24 0.07 -0.13 -13.08
C GLY A 24 -1.34 0.10 -12.51
N ALA A 25 -2.33 0.29 -13.39
CA ALA A 25 -3.71 0.59 -13.01
C ALA A 25 -4.39 -0.65 -12.42
N MET A 26 -4.87 -0.53 -11.18
CA MET A 26 -5.53 -1.63 -10.45
C MET A 26 -7.04 -1.57 -10.50
N SER A 27 -7.59 -0.46 -10.99
CA SER A 27 -9.02 -0.21 -11.04
C SER A 27 -9.43 0.44 -12.37
N THR A 28 -10.68 0.26 -12.77
CA THR A 28 -11.24 0.95 -13.95
C THR A 28 -11.12 2.48 -13.87
N PRO A 29 -11.37 3.18 -12.74
CA PRO A 29 -11.13 4.62 -12.64
C PRO A 29 -9.66 5.01 -12.78
N GLU A 30 -8.71 4.20 -12.29
CA GLU A 30 -7.28 4.41 -12.55
C GLU A 30 -6.95 4.31 -14.04
N ALA A 31 -7.43 3.27 -14.71
CA ALA A 31 -7.20 3.08 -16.15
C ALA A 31 -7.81 4.22 -16.97
N ALA A 32 -9.01 4.69 -16.60
CA ALA A 32 -9.66 5.83 -17.23
C ALA A 32 -8.86 7.12 -17.04
N ALA A 33 -8.34 7.39 -15.83
CA ALA A 33 -7.52 8.55 -15.54
C ALA A 33 -6.19 8.56 -16.33
N LEU A 34 -5.61 7.39 -16.60
CA LEU A 34 -4.42 7.27 -17.45
C LEU A 34 -4.74 7.48 -18.93
N ALA A 35 -5.91 7.03 -19.40
CA ALA A 35 -6.34 7.19 -20.78
C ALA A 35 -6.74 8.64 -21.11
N GLU A 36 -7.35 9.34 -20.15
CA GLU A 36 -7.79 10.73 -20.32
C GLU A 36 -7.43 11.59 -19.08
N PRO A 37 -6.18 12.09 -18.99
CA PRO A 37 -5.70 12.82 -17.81
C PRO A 37 -6.42 14.13 -17.50
N ALA A 38 -7.16 14.68 -18.48
CA ALA A 38 -7.96 15.89 -18.33
C ALA A 38 -9.32 15.63 -17.67
N ALA A 39 -9.78 14.37 -17.62
CA ALA A 39 -11.04 14.00 -16.99
C ALA A 39 -10.88 13.94 -15.47
N THR A 40 -11.72 14.69 -14.74
CA THR A 40 -11.72 14.65 -13.28
C THR A 40 -12.61 13.51 -12.79
N VAL A 41 -11.99 12.40 -12.39
CA VAL A 41 -12.68 11.32 -11.67
C VAL A 41 -12.50 11.55 -10.17
N ALA A 42 -13.61 11.71 -9.44
CA ALA A 42 -13.60 11.83 -7.98
C ALA A 42 -13.33 10.45 -7.34
N TYR A 43 -12.10 9.97 -7.45
CA TYR A 43 -11.67 8.68 -6.92
C TYR A 43 -10.63 8.87 -5.81
N PRO A 44 -11.04 8.86 -4.52
CA PRO A 44 -10.16 9.20 -3.40
C PRO A 44 -8.91 8.30 -3.30
N TYR A 45 -9.01 7.03 -3.71
CA TYR A 45 -7.89 6.12 -3.76
C TYR A 45 -6.71 6.65 -4.59
N MET A 46 -6.95 7.38 -5.69
CA MET A 46 -5.88 8.00 -6.48
C MET A 46 -5.05 9.00 -5.68
N GLY A 47 -5.69 9.73 -4.75
CA GLY A 47 -4.99 10.65 -3.85
C GLY A 47 -4.28 9.94 -2.69
N THR A 48 -4.80 8.80 -2.23
CA THR A 48 -4.27 8.10 -1.05
C THR A 48 -3.30 6.96 -1.39
N LYS A 49 -3.25 6.46 -2.63
CA LYS A 49 -2.42 5.30 -3.05
C LYS A 49 -0.96 5.46 -2.67
N GLY A 50 -0.36 6.62 -2.96
CA GLY A 50 1.03 6.90 -2.59
C GLY A 50 1.26 6.89 -1.07
N LEU A 51 0.29 7.39 -0.30
CA LEU A 51 0.36 7.42 1.16
C LEU A 51 0.21 6.02 1.76
N ILE A 52 -0.64 5.17 1.19
CA ILE A 52 -0.78 3.75 1.57
C ILE A 52 0.55 3.02 1.36
N LEU A 53 1.15 3.13 0.17
CA LEU A 53 2.44 2.51 -0.15
C LEU A 53 3.56 3.03 0.77
N GLY A 54 3.61 4.35 0.98
CA GLY A 54 4.59 4.97 1.87
C GLY A 54 4.48 4.47 3.31
N LEU A 55 3.27 4.38 3.86
CA LEU A 55 3.04 3.85 5.20
C LEU A 55 3.50 2.40 5.34
N LEU A 56 3.17 1.55 4.37
CA LEU A 56 3.57 0.13 4.37
C LEU A 56 5.09 -0.02 4.28
N LEU A 57 5.74 0.73 3.38
CA LEU A 57 7.20 0.71 3.23
C LEU A 57 7.92 1.22 4.49
N ILE A 58 7.46 2.33 5.07
CA ILE A 58 8.04 2.86 6.31
C ILE A 58 7.87 1.87 7.45
N ALA A 59 6.67 1.31 7.66
CA ALA A 59 6.43 0.33 8.71
C ALA A 59 7.30 -0.92 8.53
N ALA A 60 7.43 -1.42 7.29
CA ALA A 60 8.30 -2.54 6.96
C ALA A 60 9.77 -2.23 7.27
N LEU A 61 10.29 -1.07 6.83
CA LEU A 61 11.67 -0.66 7.08
C LEU A 61 11.95 -0.50 8.58
N VAL A 62 11.07 0.18 9.32
CA VAL A 62 11.19 0.37 10.76
C VAL A 62 11.21 -0.96 11.51
N SER A 63 10.42 -1.96 11.06
CA SER A 63 10.40 -3.31 11.66
C SER A 63 11.72 -4.09 11.48
N THR A 64 12.59 -3.69 10.55
CA THR A 64 13.91 -4.32 10.37
C THR A 64 14.97 -3.82 11.36
N VAL A 65 14.67 -2.76 12.10
CA VAL A 65 15.54 -2.25 13.17
C VAL A 65 15.25 -3.02 14.46
N ARG A 66 16.27 -3.25 15.28
CA ARG A 66 16.09 -3.81 16.64
C ARG A 66 15.33 -2.82 17.54
N LEU A 67 14.02 -2.99 17.63
CA LEU A 67 13.13 -2.21 18.48
C LEU A 67 12.76 -2.97 19.76
N ALA A 68 12.30 -2.24 20.77
CA ALA A 68 11.65 -2.88 21.91
C ALA A 68 10.35 -3.58 21.43
N PRO A 69 9.99 -4.77 21.97
CA PRO A 69 8.86 -5.56 21.46
C PRO A 69 7.55 -4.79 21.37
N LEU A 70 7.26 -3.93 22.36
CA LEU A 70 6.06 -3.10 22.37
C LEU A 70 6.03 -2.09 21.20
N VAL A 71 7.16 -1.46 20.91
CA VAL A 71 7.27 -0.48 19.83
C VAL A 71 7.12 -1.16 18.47
N GLU A 72 7.75 -2.32 18.28
CA GLU A 72 7.61 -3.12 17.06
C GLU A 72 6.15 -3.50 16.81
N ALA A 73 5.44 -3.98 17.84
CA ALA A 73 4.03 -4.34 17.75
C ALA A 73 3.16 -3.13 17.38
N VAL A 74 3.39 -1.96 17.99
CA VAL A 74 2.65 -0.73 17.68
C VAL A 74 2.89 -0.29 16.23
N VAL A 75 4.13 -0.30 15.76
CA VAL A 75 4.46 0.09 14.38
C VAL A 75 3.76 -0.83 13.37
N LEU A 76 3.86 -2.14 13.56
CA LEU A 76 3.24 -3.12 12.65
C LEU A 76 1.71 -3.02 12.69
N PHE A 77 1.13 -2.91 13.89
CA PHE A 77 -0.32 -2.80 14.07
C PHE A 77 -0.86 -1.52 13.42
N VAL A 78 -0.35 -0.35 13.80
CA VAL A 78 -0.85 0.93 13.30
C VAL A 78 -0.58 1.07 11.82
N GLY A 79 0.62 0.72 11.35
CA GLY A 79 0.99 0.82 9.93
C GLY A 79 0.04 0.00 9.04
N ALA A 80 -0.23 -1.26 9.40
CA ALA A 80 -1.13 -2.12 8.65
C ALA A 80 -2.59 -1.64 8.69
N HIS A 81 -3.10 -1.26 9.87
CA HIS A 81 -4.50 -0.88 10.03
C HIS A 81 -4.83 0.46 9.39
N VAL A 82 -3.93 1.45 9.50
CA VAL A 82 -4.12 2.76 8.85
C VAL A 82 -4.07 2.61 7.33
N ALA A 83 -3.12 1.83 6.79
CA ALA A 83 -3.04 1.54 5.37
C ALA A 83 -4.33 0.85 4.85
N ALA A 84 -4.82 -0.17 5.57
CA ALA A 84 -6.06 -0.87 5.23
C ALA A 84 -7.28 0.05 5.29
N TRP A 85 -7.38 0.90 6.32
CA TRP A 85 -8.47 1.85 6.47
C TRP A 85 -8.51 2.88 5.33
N LEU A 86 -7.35 3.41 4.95
CA LEU A 86 -7.21 4.32 3.82
C LEU A 86 -7.59 3.65 2.50
N LEU A 87 -7.22 2.38 2.30
CA LEU A 87 -7.63 1.62 1.13
C LEU A 87 -9.16 1.50 1.06
N VAL A 88 -9.80 0.99 2.11
CA VAL A 88 -11.25 0.79 2.16
C VAL A 88 -12.02 2.09 1.96
N ARG A 89 -11.59 3.19 2.60
CA ARG A 89 -12.19 4.51 2.37
C ARG A 89 -11.91 5.04 0.97
N GLY A 90 -10.72 4.78 0.43
CA GLY A 90 -10.29 5.25 -0.88
C GLY A 90 -11.13 4.67 -2.02
N ILE A 91 -11.57 3.42 -1.87
CA ILE A 91 -12.35 2.68 -2.87
C ILE A 91 -13.87 2.75 -2.65
N GLY A 92 -14.33 3.40 -1.58
CA GLY A 92 -15.76 3.49 -1.28
C GLY A 92 -16.55 4.13 -2.42
N GLY A 93 -17.63 3.49 -2.86
CA GLY A 93 -18.42 3.88 -4.03
C GLY A 93 -17.85 3.42 -5.38
N PHE A 94 -16.71 2.73 -5.39
CA PHE A 94 -16.09 2.11 -6.56
C PHE A 94 -15.86 0.61 -6.30
N GLU A 95 -16.71 -0.01 -5.50
CA GLU A 95 -16.63 -1.45 -5.24
C GLU A 95 -16.84 -2.23 -6.56
N GLY A 96 -16.01 -3.25 -6.80
CA GLY A 96 -16.11 -4.07 -8.01
C GLY A 96 -15.39 -3.51 -9.24
N THR A 97 -14.68 -2.39 -9.13
CA THR A 97 -13.89 -1.84 -10.26
C THR A 97 -12.48 -2.44 -10.38
N ALA A 98 -12.14 -3.46 -9.60
CA ALA A 98 -10.80 -4.05 -9.58
C ALA A 98 -10.46 -4.74 -10.92
N LEU A 99 -9.25 -4.51 -11.42
CA LEU A 99 -8.71 -5.14 -12.63
C LEU A 99 -7.79 -6.31 -12.27
N ALA A 100 -7.42 -7.14 -13.26
CA ALA A 100 -6.52 -8.29 -13.08
C ALA A 100 -5.22 -7.97 -12.28
N PRO A 101 -4.53 -6.83 -12.52
CA PRO A 101 -3.39 -6.39 -11.70
C PRO A 101 -3.60 -6.40 -10.18
N TYR A 102 -4.81 -6.13 -9.70
CA TYR A 102 -5.12 -6.12 -8.27
C TYR A 102 -5.04 -7.52 -7.64
N PHE A 103 -5.39 -8.55 -8.42
CA PHE A 103 -5.47 -9.93 -7.94
C PHE A 103 -4.15 -10.69 -8.05
N LEU A 104 -3.11 -10.08 -8.64
CA LEU A 104 -1.84 -10.73 -8.98
C LEU A 104 -2.05 -11.96 -9.89
N VAL A 105 -3.06 -11.90 -10.77
CA VAL A 105 -3.43 -12.94 -11.74
C VAL A 105 -3.18 -12.44 -13.16
#